data_AF-A0A7S2G3G7-F1
#
_entry.id   AF-A0A7S2G3G7-F1
#
_cell.length_a   1.000
_cell.length_b   1.000
_cell.length_c   1.000
_cell.angle_alpha   90.00
_cell.angle_beta   90.00
_cell.angle_gamma   90.00
#
_symmetry.space_group_name_H-M   'P 1'
#
loop_
_entity.id
_entity.type
_entity.pdbx_description
1 polymer ?
#
loop_
_entity_poly.entity_id
_entity_poly.type
_entity_poly.pdbx_seq_one_letter_code
_entity_poly.pdbx_strand_id
1 'polypeptide(L)'
;EELSQGFSQLIAFVQQTEAAMAGSKAAGGAAEAAAPEVDNALVESLVRDFAAKWKGAIEAINQDVLDYFSSFRNGMEILKHTLTQLLLYYTRFQDIIKRSYGRRTPGFQKDVVSTATILVEIKKYSRSY
;
A
#
# COMPACT_ATOMS: atom_id res chain seq x y z
N GLU A 1 7.03 -10.11 11.34
CA GLU A 1 5.62 -9.79 11.67
C GLU A 1 5.35 -8.28 11.85
N GLU A 2 6.30 -7.40 11.51
CA GLU A 2 6.16 -5.95 11.72
C GLU A 2 5.49 -5.20 10.56
N LEU A 3 5.75 -5.60 9.31
CA LEU A 3 5.03 -5.05 8.15
C LEU A 3 3.52 -5.32 8.22
N SER A 4 3.17 -6.51 8.70
CA SER A 4 1.79 -6.94 8.91
C SER A 4 1.11 -6.14 10.01
N GLN A 5 1.80 -5.79 11.11
CA GLN A 5 1.17 -4.98 12.16
C GLN A 5 0.96 -3.53 11.72
N GLY A 6 1.95 -2.89 11.08
CA GLY A 6 1.89 -1.47 10.70
C GLY A 6 0.90 -1.14 9.59
N PHE A 7 0.70 -2.05 8.62
CA PHE A 7 -0.18 -1.83 7.47
C PHE A 7 -1.37 -2.80 7.39
N SER A 8 -1.63 -3.60 8.43
CA SER A 8 -2.77 -4.53 8.50
C SER A 8 -4.09 -3.89 8.08
N GLN A 9 -4.37 -2.68 8.58
CA GLN A 9 -5.61 -1.96 8.27
C GLN A 9 -5.70 -1.56 6.80
N LEU A 10 -4.60 -1.09 6.20
CA LEU A 10 -4.56 -0.74 4.78
C LEU A 10 -4.74 -1.99 3.91
N ILE A 11 -4.05 -3.08 4.24
CA ILE A 11 -4.13 -4.35 3.51
C ILE A 11 -5.55 -4.92 3.60
N ALA A 12 -6.14 -4.95 4.79
CA ALA A 12 -7.50 -5.42 5.02
C ALA A 12 -8.52 -4.56 4.26
N PHE A 13 -8.34 -3.24 4.22
CA PHE A 13 -9.17 -2.34 3.43
C PHE A 13 -9.09 -2.63 1.93
N VAL A 14 -7.86 -2.80 1.39
CA VAL A 14 -7.65 -3.14 -0.01
C VAL A 14 -8.32 -4.46 -0.36
N GLN A 15 -8.11 -5.50 0.45
CA GLN A 15 -8.68 -6.83 0.21
C GLN A 15 -10.21 -6.82 0.26
N GLN A 16 -10.82 -6.16 1.26
CA GLN A 16 -12.27 -6.06 1.38
C GLN A 16 -12.88 -5.30 0.19
N THR A 17 -12.26 -4.18 -0.21
CA THR A 17 -12.76 -3.37 -1.33
C THR A 17 -12.59 -4.09 -2.67
N GLU A 18 -11.46 -4.77 -2.88
CA GLU A 18 -11.24 -5.61 -4.07
C GLU A 18 -12.24 -6.78 -4.14
N ALA A 19 -12.53 -7.43 -3.01
CA ALA A 19 -13.52 -8.50 -2.94
C ALA A 19 -14.93 -8.00 -3.25
N ALA A 20 -15.33 -6.83 -2.73
CA ALA A 20 -16.60 -6.19 -3.04
C ALA A 20 -16.70 -5.85 -4.54
N MET A 21 -15.62 -5.33 -5.13
CA MET A 21 -15.55 -5.04 -6.58
C MET A 21 -15.59 -6.30 -7.44
N ALA A 22 -14.96 -7.40 -7.01
CA ALA A 22 -14.95 -8.67 -7.73
C ALA A 22 -16.32 -9.37 -7.66
N GLY A 23 -16.98 -9.34 -6.49
CA GLY A 23 -18.31 -9.89 -6.29
C GLY A 23 -19.38 -9.20 -7.14
N SER A 24 -19.27 -7.88 -7.32
CA SER A 24 -20.18 -7.10 -8.18
C SER A 24 -20.11 -7.49 -9.66
N LYS A 25 -18.97 -8.01 -10.15
CA LYS A 25 -18.83 -8.49 -11.53
C LYS A 25 -19.42 -9.89 -11.75
N ALA A 26 -19.45 -10.73 -10.72
CA ALA A 26 -19.95 -12.10 -10.81
C ALA A 26 -21.49 -12.21 -10.83
N ALA A 27 -22.20 -11.17 -10.37
CA ALA A 27 -23.66 -11.17 -10.24
C ALA A 27 -24.45 -10.87 -11.54
N GLY A 28 -23.79 -10.82 -12.71
CA GLY A 28 -24.49 -10.99 -14.00
C GLY A 28 -25.41 -9.86 -14.46
N GLY A 29 -25.07 -8.59 -14.21
CA GLY A 29 -25.77 -7.44 -14.80
C GLY A 29 -24.78 -6.44 -15.38
N ALA A 30 -25.02 -5.99 -16.61
CA ALA A 30 -24.32 -4.87 -17.26
C ALA A 30 -24.67 -3.52 -16.59
N ALA A 31 -24.59 -3.46 -15.25
CA ALA A 31 -24.62 -2.22 -14.50
C ALA A 31 -23.24 -1.58 -14.63
N GLU A 32 -23.22 -0.33 -15.09
CA GLU A 32 -22.05 0.54 -15.04
C GLU A 32 -21.27 0.29 -13.75
N ALA A 33 -19.95 0.11 -13.83
CA ALA A 33 -19.10 -0.16 -12.68
C ALA A 33 -19.33 0.90 -11.60
N ALA A 34 -20.24 0.63 -10.66
CA ALA A 34 -20.58 1.55 -9.61
C ALA A 34 -19.31 1.82 -8.82
N ALA A 35 -18.99 3.10 -8.61
CA ALA A 35 -17.84 3.49 -7.83
C ALA A 35 -17.92 2.78 -6.46
N PRO A 36 -16.83 2.14 -5.99
CA PRO A 36 -16.85 1.50 -4.69
C PRO A 36 -17.32 2.48 -3.61
N GLU A 37 -18.34 2.12 -2.83
CA GLU A 37 -18.71 2.89 -1.65
C GLU A 37 -17.62 2.69 -0.60
N VAL A 38 -16.72 3.67 -0.50
CA VAL A 38 -15.66 3.71 0.50
C VAL A 38 -15.95 4.78 1.53
N ASP A 39 -15.71 4.47 2.79
CA ASP A 39 -15.79 5.45 3.86
C ASP A 39 -14.67 6.48 3.71
N ASN A 40 -15.05 7.72 3.47
CA ASN A 40 -14.14 8.83 3.27
C ASN A 40 -13.24 9.10 4.48
N ALA A 41 -13.79 8.99 5.69
CA ALA A 41 -13.04 9.23 6.91
C ALA A 41 -12.00 8.13 7.13
N LEU A 42 -12.37 6.88 6.83
CA LEU A 42 -11.46 5.74 6.89
C LEU A 42 -10.32 5.89 5.87
N VAL A 43 -10.64 6.21 4.61
CA VAL A 43 -9.64 6.38 3.55
C VAL A 43 -8.68 7.52 3.91
N GLU A 44 -9.19 8.65 4.38
CA GLU A 44 -8.37 9.78 4.83
C GLU A 44 -7.43 9.38 5.97
N SER A 45 -7.93 8.67 6.98
CA SER A 45 -7.12 8.18 8.09
C SER A 45 -6.02 7.24 7.60
N LEU A 46 -6.33 6.31 6.69
CA LEU A 46 -5.37 5.38 6.12
C LEU A 46 -4.28 6.08 5.29
N VAL A 47 -4.66 7.10 4.51
CA VAL A 47 -3.70 7.91 3.73
C VAL A 47 -2.74 8.64 4.65
N ARG A 48 -3.26 9.34 5.67
CA ARG A 48 -2.44 10.10 6.64
C ARG A 48 -1.53 9.18 7.45
N ASP A 49 -2.06 8.06 7.92
CA ASP A 49 -1.29 7.05 8.64
C ASP A 49 -0.17 6.47 7.79
N PHE A 50 -0.47 6.11 6.54
CA PHE A 50 0.54 5.63 5.61
C PHE A 50 1.60 6.70 5.38
N ALA A 51 1.21 7.94 5.11
CA ALA A 51 2.12 9.06 4.88
C ALA A 51 3.09 9.34 6.05
N ALA A 52 2.63 9.10 7.28
CA ALA A 52 3.46 9.22 8.48
C ALA A 52 4.39 8.02 8.70
N LYS A 53 3.94 6.80 8.41
CA LYS A 53 4.62 5.55 8.82
C LYS A 53 5.50 4.93 7.72
N TRP A 54 5.25 5.19 6.44
CA TRP A 54 5.89 4.47 5.33
C TRP A 54 7.43 4.53 5.35
N LYS A 55 8.02 5.69 5.67
CA LYS A 55 9.50 5.82 5.73
C LYS A 55 10.09 4.99 6.86
N GLY A 56 9.52 5.12 8.06
CA GLY A 56 9.97 4.39 9.24
C GLY A 56 9.78 2.88 9.07
N ALA A 57 8.71 2.46 8.40
CA ALA A 57 8.53 1.05 8.07
C ALA A 57 9.60 0.52 7.10
N ILE A 58 9.98 1.29 6.07
CA ILE A 58 11.09 0.90 5.17
C ILE A 58 12.40 0.76 5.94
N GLU A 59 12.68 1.70 6.84
CA GLU A 59 13.89 1.68 7.68
C GLU A 59 13.89 0.49 8.65
N ALA A 60 12.76 0.22 9.31
CA ALA A 60 12.60 -0.92 10.21
C ALA A 60 12.82 -2.26 9.47
N ILE A 61 12.20 -2.48 8.31
CA ILE A 61 12.43 -3.70 7.51
C ILE A 61 13.91 -3.84 7.14
N ASN A 62 14.58 -2.72 6.82
CA ASN A 62 16.00 -2.76 6.50
C ASN A 62 16.85 -3.14 7.72
N GLN A 63 16.55 -2.60 8.90
CA GLN A 63 17.21 -2.99 10.15
C GLN A 63 16.96 -4.46 10.49
N ASP A 64 15.70 -4.93 10.42
CA ASP A 64 15.36 -6.34 10.63
C ASP A 64 16.16 -7.25 9.69
N VAL A 65 16.31 -6.84 8.43
CA VAL A 65 17.08 -7.61 7.45
C VAL A 65 18.56 -7.69 7.84
N LEU A 66 19.13 -6.61 8.35
CA LEU A 66 20.52 -6.57 8.81
C LEU A 66 20.72 -7.37 10.12
N ASP A 67 19.75 -7.32 11.03
CA ASP A 67 19.82 -7.96 12.34
C ASP A 67 19.56 -9.47 12.28
N TYR A 68 18.59 -9.92 11.47
CA TYR A 68 18.15 -11.31 11.44
C TYR A 68 18.81 -12.16 10.35
N PHE A 69 19.41 -11.57 9.31
CA PHE A 69 20.01 -12.34 8.21
C PHE A 69 21.53 -12.22 8.15
N SER A 70 22.23 -13.24 8.66
CA SER A 70 23.69 -13.35 8.58
C SER A 70 24.21 -13.46 7.14
N SER A 71 23.37 -13.96 6.22
CA SER A 71 23.66 -14.05 4.79
C SER A 71 23.04 -12.87 4.05
N PHE A 72 23.89 -11.89 3.73
CA PHE A 72 23.52 -10.66 3.03
C PHE A 72 22.68 -10.87 1.76
N ARG A 73 23.02 -11.90 0.98
CA ARG A 73 22.32 -12.23 -0.27
C ARG A 73 20.85 -12.60 -0.02
N ASN A 74 20.58 -13.41 1.00
CA ASN A 74 19.22 -13.86 1.34
C ASN A 74 18.43 -12.72 1.99
N GLY A 75 19.07 -11.95 2.87
CA GLY A 75 18.45 -10.77 3.50
C GLY A 75 18.02 -9.75 2.46
N MET A 76 18.88 -9.44 1.47
CA MET A 76 18.56 -8.50 0.40
C MET A 76 17.41 -8.96 -0.50
N GLU A 77 17.29 -10.26 -0.77
CA GLU A 77 16.13 -10.79 -1.51
C GLU A 77 14.83 -10.61 -0.72
N ILE A 78 14.86 -10.86 0.59
CA ILE A 78 13.71 -10.70 1.48
C ILE A 78 13.33 -9.23 1.64
N LEU A 79 14.31 -8.34 1.78
CA LEU A 79 14.11 -6.89 1.79
C LEU A 79 13.39 -6.45 0.51
N LYS A 80 13.93 -6.82 -0.65
CA LYS A 80 13.32 -6.50 -1.95
C LYS A 80 11.90 -7.05 -2.06
N HIS A 81 11.68 -8.29 -1.66
CA HIS A 81 10.36 -8.91 -1.73
C HIS A 81 9.35 -8.16 -0.85
N THR A 82 9.73 -7.85 0.38
CA THR A 82 8.88 -7.15 1.36
C THR A 82 8.56 -5.73 0.93
N LEU A 83 9.56 -4.98 0.44
CA LEU A 83 9.38 -3.63 -0.08
C LEU A 83 8.53 -3.60 -1.36
N THR A 84 8.69 -4.59 -2.24
CA THR A 84 7.86 -4.74 -3.45
C THR A 84 6.41 -5.05 -3.07
N GLN A 85 6.20 -5.91 -2.08
CA GLN A 85 4.88 -6.24 -1.57
C GLN A 85 4.18 -4.99 -1.00
N LEU A 86 4.89 -4.18 -0.19
CA LEU A 86 4.40 -2.91 0.33
C LEU A 86 3.97 -1.96 -0.80
N LEU A 87 4.82 -1.83 -1.83
CA LEU A 87 4.54 -1.01 -3.00
C LEU A 87 3.28 -1.47 -3.74
N LEU A 88 3.14 -2.79 -3.95
CA LEU A 88 1.99 -3.38 -4.62
C LEU A 88 0.68 -3.08 -3.88
N TYR A 89 0.63 -3.31 -2.56
CA TYR A 89 -0.56 -3.00 -1.76
C TYR A 89 -0.92 -1.51 -1.82
N TYR A 90 0.09 -0.64 -1.75
CA TYR A 90 -0.15 0.79 -1.81
C TYR A 90 -0.65 1.25 -3.20
N THR A 91 -0.10 0.70 -4.29
CA THR A 91 -0.61 1.00 -5.65
C THR A 91 -2.06 0.56 -5.84
N ARG A 92 -2.44 -0.62 -5.33
CA ARG A 92 -3.84 -1.08 -5.33
C ARG A 92 -4.75 -0.15 -4.52
N PHE A 93 -4.28 0.31 -3.36
CA PHE A 93 -4.99 1.29 -2.55
C PHE A 93 -5.24 2.61 -3.32
N GLN A 94 -4.22 3.13 -4.00
CA GLN A 94 -4.38 4.33 -4.83
C GLN A 94 -5.35 4.13 -5.99
N ASP A 95 -5.36 2.95 -6.61
CA ASP A 95 -6.31 2.64 -7.68
C ASP A 95 -7.75 2.51 -7.16
N ILE A 96 -7.95 1.98 -5.95
CA ILE A 96 -9.26 2.00 -5.27
C ILE A 96 -9.72 3.44 -5.05
N ILE A 97 -8.85 4.32 -4.56
CA ILE A 97 -9.18 5.75 -4.39
C ILE A 97 -9.57 6.35 -5.75
N LYS A 98 -8.77 6.18 -6.80
CA LYS A 98 -9.11 6.73 -8.13
C LYS A 98 -10.46 6.23 -8.65
N ARG A 99 -10.78 4.95 -8.45
CA ARG A 99 -12.05 4.34 -8.87
C ARG A 99 -13.24 4.83 -8.04
N SER A 100 -13.06 4.99 -6.73
CA SER A 100 -14.12 5.39 -5.80
C SER A 100 -14.46 6.87 -5.91
N TYR A 101 -13.45 7.70 -6.16
CA TYR A 101 -13.60 9.16 -6.21
C TYR A 101 -13.75 9.70 -7.64
N GLY A 102 -13.35 8.94 -8.66
CA GLY A 102 -13.50 9.32 -10.07
C GLY A 102 -12.85 10.67 -10.37
N ARG A 103 -13.67 11.67 -10.75
CA ARG A 103 -13.22 13.06 -10.98
C ARG A 103 -13.24 13.94 -9.74
N ARG A 104 -13.77 13.47 -8.61
CA ARG A 104 -13.75 14.22 -7.35
C ARG A 104 -12.35 14.13 -6.76
N THR A 105 -11.77 15.27 -6.42
CA THR A 105 -10.51 15.32 -5.69
C THR A 105 -10.82 15.43 -4.21
N PRO A 106 -10.65 14.36 -3.42
CA PRO A 106 -10.82 14.45 -1.97
C PRO A 106 -9.75 15.36 -1.35
N GLY A 107 -10.08 15.99 -0.21
CA GLY A 107 -9.16 16.93 0.46
C GLY A 107 -7.84 16.31 0.90
N PHE A 108 -7.81 14.99 1.12
CA PHE A 108 -6.63 14.21 1.49
C PHE A 108 -5.74 13.82 0.29
N GLN A 109 -6.11 14.16 -0.96
CA GLN A 109 -5.32 13.80 -2.14
C GLN A 109 -3.87 14.31 -2.07
N LYS A 110 -3.66 15.44 -1.40
CA LYS A 110 -2.33 16.04 -1.16
C LYS A 110 -1.45 15.22 -0.21
N ASP A 111 -2.07 14.43 0.67
CA ASP A 111 -1.40 13.60 1.67
C ASP A 111 -1.07 12.21 1.09
N VAL A 112 -1.58 11.89 -0.09
CA VAL A 112 -1.26 10.67 -0.83
C VAL A 112 0.19 10.72 -1.29
N VAL A 113 1.03 9.87 -0.71
CA VAL A 113 2.42 9.68 -1.12
C VAL A 113 2.48 9.16 -2.55
N SER A 114 3.40 9.67 -3.36
CA SER A 114 3.61 9.17 -4.72
C SER A 114 4.34 7.83 -4.73
N THR A 115 3.89 6.90 -5.57
CA THR A 115 4.57 5.62 -5.85
C THR A 115 6.04 5.84 -6.24
N ALA A 116 6.33 6.92 -6.97
CA ALA A 116 7.69 7.27 -7.37
C ALA A 116 8.59 7.58 -6.17
N THR A 117 8.07 8.29 -5.17
CA THR A 117 8.79 8.62 -3.93
C THR A 117 9.13 7.36 -3.14
N ILE A 118 8.16 6.45 -3.01
CA ILE A 118 8.37 5.15 -2.34
C ILE A 118 9.42 4.34 -3.09
N LEU A 119 9.36 4.28 -4.43
CA LEU A 119 10.35 3.59 -5.26
C LEU A 119 11.77 4.16 -5.12
N VAL A 120 11.92 5.47 -5.03
CA VAL A 120 13.23 6.11 -4.81
C VAL A 120 13.80 5.71 -3.46
N GLU A 121 12.97 5.72 -2.42
CA GLU A 121 13.37 5.31 -1.08
C GLU A 121 13.76 3.82 -1.05
N ILE A 122 12.96 2.93 -1.63
CA ILE A 122 13.29 1.49 -1.78
C ILE A 122 14.63 1.30 -2.50
N LYS A 123 14.88 2.04 -3.59
CA LYS A 123 16.14 1.96 -4.35
C LYS A 123 17.34 2.41 -3.52
N LYS A 124 17.17 3.33 -2.56
CA LYS A 124 18.25 3.80 -1.68
C LYS A 124 18.77 2.66 -0.80
N TYR A 125 17.87 1.89 -0.20
CA TYR A 125 18.23 0.72 0.62
C TYR A 125 18.76 -0.44 -0.24
N SER A 126 18.21 -0.62 -1.45
CA SER A 126 18.72 -1.65 -2.38
C SER A 126 20.10 -1.35 -2.97
N ARG A 127 20.56 -0.09 -2.98
CA ARG A 127 21.85 0.33 -3.57
C ARG A 127 22.95 0.56 -2.55
N SER A 128 22.60 0.72 -1.27
CA SER A 128 23.59 1.01 -0.22
C SER A 128 24.41 -0.22 0.16
N TYR A 129 24.22 -1.35 -0.52
CA TYR A 129 24.60 -2.69 -0.10
C TYR A 129 24.80 -3.62 -1.30
#